data_AF-A0A2A2E849-F1
#
_entry.id   AF-A0A2A2E849-F1
#
_cell.length_a   1.000
_cell.length_b   1.000
_cell.length_c   1.000
_cell.angle_alpha   90.00
_cell.angle_beta   90.00
_cell.angle_gamma   90.00
#
_symmetry.space_group_name_H-M   'P 1'
#
loop_
_entity.id
_entity.type
_entity.pdbx_description
1 polymer ?
#
loop_
_entity_poly.entity_id
_entity_poly.type
_entity_poly.pdbx_seq_one_letter_code
_entity_poly.pdbx_strand_id
1 'polypeptide(L)'
;MSWTPVTMRWPTQATQWMDDLAAAKNLAGGELVNTVARLTGLDGLATTNPGPVGTAAQSAATSGRAALAAQLGEAPACLAVTPFQSGIGQGRGHQRFLSAPNLLTHLGDKLVDGRDPARPSGELYALALMFLSTRLDQLAESLARFNALLPVPDLMRAERRARHLSRLEAEKWVIADAGPLPRWQRLPLERCTLTKAAKRAMAGQLAVLESYAADSSPMADLAALASRKSAQQQGRDRQLSDLQALLAGGSADIGIRARLIGPGDPLQLRSALLEGDAPGHEWVLSAGVILVGSLDGLAFVRELVGL
;
A
#
# COMPACT_ATOMS: atom_id res chain seq x y z
N MET A 1 21.89 19.31 -1.11
CA MET A 1 21.07 18.58 -2.10
C MET A 1 19.65 19.12 -2.04
N SER A 2 19.00 19.30 -3.19
CA SER A 2 17.70 19.99 -3.35
C SER A 2 16.50 19.04 -3.18
N TRP A 3 15.33 19.60 -2.89
CA TRP A 3 14.04 18.89 -2.90
C TRP A 3 13.62 18.58 -4.34
N THR A 4 13.25 17.34 -4.62
CA THR A 4 12.85 16.89 -5.96
C THR A 4 11.33 16.69 -6.05
N PRO A 5 10.68 17.09 -7.15
CA PRO A 5 9.29 16.71 -7.42
C PRO A 5 9.15 15.19 -7.50
N VAL A 6 8.09 14.66 -6.89
CA VAL A 6 7.84 13.22 -6.87
C VAL A 6 7.22 12.75 -8.18
N THR A 7 7.74 11.65 -8.71
CA THR A 7 7.14 10.94 -9.83
C THR A 7 6.81 9.53 -9.38
N MET A 8 5.53 9.25 -9.16
CA MET A 8 5.09 7.92 -8.71
C MET A 8 5.33 6.90 -9.83
N ARG A 9 6.24 5.95 -9.60
CA ARG A 9 6.62 4.93 -10.59
C ARG A 9 6.76 3.55 -9.95
N TRP A 10 6.62 2.51 -10.75
CA TRP A 10 6.86 1.17 -10.25
C TRP A 10 8.33 1.01 -9.85
N PRO A 11 8.65 0.46 -8.67
CA PRO A 11 10.02 0.32 -8.21
C PRO A 11 10.71 -0.88 -8.89
N THR A 12 11.16 -0.67 -10.13
CA THR A 12 11.82 -1.67 -10.99
C THR A 12 13.08 -2.31 -10.38
N GLN A 13 13.98 -1.53 -9.80
CA GLN A 13 15.23 -2.03 -9.20
C GLN A 13 14.90 -2.83 -7.94
N ALA A 14 14.02 -2.30 -7.09
CA ALA A 14 13.56 -3.02 -5.91
C ALA A 14 12.64 -4.19 -6.26
N THR A 15 12.31 -4.46 -7.52
CA THR A 15 11.49 -5.64 -7.90
C THR A 15 12.15 -6.49 -8.97
N GLN A 16 13.42 -6.26 -9.28
CA GLN A 16 14.14 -6.95 -10.36
C GLN A 16 14.18 -8.48 -10.21
N TRP A 17 14.24 -8.99 -8.96
CA TRP A 17 14.17 -10.43 -8.67
C TRP A 17 12.86 -11.11 -9.16
N MET A 18 11.82 -10.32 -9.47
CA MET A 18 10.59 -10.86 -10.05
C MET A 18 10.81 -11.36 -11.48
N ASP A 19 11.82 -10.85 -12.19
CA ASP A 19 12.20 -11.33 -13.51
C ASP A 19 12.75 -12.77 -13.43
N ASP A 20 13.51 -13.08 -12.38
CA ASP A 20 14.01 -14.44 -12.12
C ASP A 20 12.87 -15.42 -11.82
N LEU A 21 11.77 -14.94 -11.23
CA LEU A 21 10.57 -15.74 -11.03
C LEU A 21 9.77 -15.96 -12.31
N ALA A 22 9.86 -15.07 -13.30
CA ALA A 22 9.08 -15.18 -14.54
C ALA A 22 9.40 -16.48 -15.29
N ALA A 23 10.67 -16.89 -15.32
CA ALA A 23 11.08 -18.16 -15.92
C ALA A 23 10.43 -19.37 -15.22
N ALA A 24 10.46 -19.40 -13.88
CA ALA A 24 9.83 -20.47 -13.10
C ALA A 24 8.30 -20.48 -13.25
N LYS A 25 7.67 -19.30 -13.31
CA LYS A 25 6.22 -19.16 -13.56
C LYS A 25 5.82 -19.69 -14.93
N ASN A 26 6.59 -19.42 -15.97
CA ASN A 26 6.33 -19.90 -17.33
C ASN A 26 6.43 -21.42 -17.40
N LEU A 27 7.44 -22.02 -16.76
CA LEU A 27 7.57 -23.46 -16.63
C LEU A 27 6.40 -24.10 -15.86
N ALA A 28 5.96 -23.47 -14.76
CA ALA A 28 4.81 -23.92 -14.00
C ALA A 28 3.49 -23.82 -14.77
N GLY A 29 3.30 -22.74 -15.54
CA GLY A 29 2.14 -22.56 -16.42
C GLY A 29 2.08 -23.62 -17.51
N GLY A 30 3.22 -23.89 -18.17
CA GLY A 30 3.35 -24.96 -19.16
C GLY A 30 3.05 -26.35 -18.56
N GLU A 31 3.57 -26.65 -17.37
CA GLU A 31 3.27 -27.92 -16.71
C GLU A 31 1.83 -28.05 -16.23
N LEU A 32 1.13 -26.97 -15.88
CA LEU A 32 -0.30 -27.05 -15.54
C LEU A 32 -1.12 -27.47 -16.77
N VAL A 33 -0.79 -26.95 -17.96
CA VAL A 33 -1.41 -27.37 -19.23
C VAL A 33 -1.09 -28.84 -19.53
N ASN A 34 0.18 -29.24 -19.40
CA ASN A 34 0.61 -30.63 -19.58
C ASN A 34 -0.05 -31.57 -18.56
N THR A 35 -0.27 -31.12 -17.32
CA THR A 35 -0.92 -31.91 -16.27
C THR A 35 -2.38 -32.16 -16.60
N VAL A 36 -3.11 -31.19 -17.12
CA VAL A 36 -4.48 -31.40 -17.60
C VAL A 36 -4.50 -32.44 -18.72
N ALA A 37 -3.57 -32.34 -19.68
CA ALA A 37 -3.46 -33.32 -20.77
C ALA A 37 -3.09 -34.74 -20.29
N ARG A 38 -2.19 -34.85 -19.30
CA ARG A 38 -1.84 -36.12 -18.66
C ARG A 38 -3.02 -36.72 -17.90
N LEU A 39 -3.75 -35.90 -17.13
CA LEU A 39 -4.93 -36.36 -16.37
C LEU A 39 -6.03 -36.86 -17.32
N THR A 40 -6.22 -36.24 -18.48
CA THR A 40 -7.16 -36.75 -19.50
C THR A 40 -6.68 -38.05 -20.15
N GLY A 41 -5.37 -38.26 -20.30
CA GLY A 41 -4.80 -39.49 -20.86
C GLY A 41 -4.65 -40.64 -19.85
N LEU A 42 -4.78 -40.35 -18.55
CA LEU A 42 -4.69 -41.31 -17.43
C LEU A 42 -6.05 -41.90 -17.03
N ASP A 43 -7.13 -41.53 -17.73
CA ASP A 43 -8.44 -42.14 -17.54
C ASP A 43 -8.33 -43.67 -17.73
N GLY A 44 -8.40 -44.41 -16.62
CA GLY A 44 -8.29 -45.87 -16.57
C GLY A 44 -6.92 -46.51 -16.27
N LEU A 45 -5.83 -45.77 -15.99
CA LEU A 45 -4.44 -46.34 -15.95
C LEU A 45 -3.51 -45.89 -14.79
N ALA A 46 -4.03 -45.31 -13.70
CA ALA A 46 -3.29 -44.47 -12.76
C ALA A 46 -1.92 -44.97 -12.20
N THR A 47 -0.90 -44.10 -12.29
CA THR A 47 0.16 -43.93 -11.26
C THR A 47 0.39 -42.43 -11.00
N THR A 48 0.57 -42.06 -9.72
CA THR A 48 0.78 -40.67 -9.29
C THR A 48 2.27 -40.39 -9.06
N ASN A 49 2.97 -39.91 -10.08
CA ASN A 49 4.35 -39.43 -9.93
C ASN A 49 4.37 -37.89 -9.84
N PRO A 50 5.12 -37.29 -8.90
CA PRO A 50 5.29 -35.84 -8.82
C PRO A 50 5.90 -35.28 -10.12
N GLY A 51 5.38 -34.14 -10.59
CA GLY A 51 5.89 -33.48 -11.80
C GLY A 51 7.29 -32.87 -11.62
N PRO A 52 8.06 -32.72 -12.71
CA PRO A 52 9.47 -32.28 -12.65
C PRO A 52 9.65 -30.80 -12.23
N VAL A 53 8.59 -29.98 -12.27
CA VAL A 53 8.66 -28.56 -11.91
C VAL A 53 8.67 -28.32 -10.40
N GLY A 54 8.31 -29.30 -9.57
CA GLY A 54 8.27 -29.13 -8.12
C GLY A 54 9.61 -28.69 -7.52
N THR A 55 10.72 -29.27 -8.00
CA THR A 55 12.07 -28.96 -7.51
C THR A 55 12.56 -27.58 -7.97
N ALA A 56 12.33 -27.22 -9.23
CA ALA A 56 12.67 -25.90 -9.77
C ALA A 56 11.81 -24.77 -9.17
N ALA A 57 10.52 -25.04 -8.93
CA ALA A 57 9.63 -24.08 -8.27
C ALA A 57 10.01 -23.87 -6.79
N GLN A 58 10.51 -24.90 -6.11
CA GLN A 58 10.90 -24.79 -4.71
C GLN A 58 12.11 -23.88 -4.50
N SER A 59 13.13 -23.96 -5.35
CA SER A 59 14.29 -23.06 -5.28
C SER A 59 13.87 -21.62 -5.59
N ALA A 60 13.13 -21.40 -6.67
CA ALA A 60 12.60 -20.09 -7.05
C ALA A 60 11.71 -19.48 -5.96
N ALA A 61 10.81 -20.27 -5.35
CA ALA A 61 9.94 -19.81 -4.27
C ALA A 61 10.71 -19.51 -2.98
N THR A 62 11.85 -20.17 -2.73
CA THR A 62 12.70 -19.89 -1.57
C THR A 62 13.48 -18.61 -1.78
N SER A 63 14.12 -18.45 -2.95
CA SER A 63 14.80 -17.22 -3.35
C SER A 63 13.85 -16.02 -3.37
N GLY A 64 12.65 -16.18 -3.95
CA GLY A 64 11.64 -15.12 -3.99
C GLY A 64 11.14 -14.72 -2.59
N ARG A 65 10.97 -15.68 -1.67
CA ARG A 65 10.63 -15.35 -0.27
C ARG A 65 11.76 -14.61 0.44
N ALA A 66 13.01 -15.03 0.23
CA ALA A 66 14.17 -14.34 0.80
C ALA A 66 14.31 -12.92 0.25
N ALA A 67 14.14 -12.73 -1.05
CA ALA A 67 14.17 -11.40 -1.69
C ALA A 67 13.03 -10.50 -1.20
N LEU A 68 11.80 -11.02 -1.12
CA LEU A 68 10.66 -10.30 -0.58
C LEU A 68 10.89 -9.89 0.89
N ALA A 69 11.46 -10.80 1.69
CA ALA A 69 11.80 -10.51 3.08
C ALA A 69 12.96 -9.50 3.21
N ALA A 70 13.94 -9.53 2.31
CA ALA A 70 15.02 -8.55 2.32
C ALA A 70 14.51 -7.13 1.98
N GLN A 71 13.61 -7.02 1.00
CA GLN A 71 13.14 -5.72 0.51
C GLN A 71 11.96 -5.13 1.29
N LEU A 72 11.07 -5.97 1.83
CA LEU A 72 9.88 -5.53 2.57
C LEU A 72 9.91 -5.94 4.04
N GLY A 73 10.92 -6.69 4.49
CA GLY A 73 11.00 -7.15 5.88
C GLY A 73 11.60 -6.11 6.83
N GLU A 74 12.41 -5.17 6.34
CA GLU A 74 12.88 -4.03 7.12
C GLU A 74 11.86 -2.90 7.05
N ALA A 75 10.81 -2.98 7.88
CA ALA A 75 9.80 -1.94 7.94
C ALA A 75 10.40 -0.62 8.47
N PRO A 76 10.41 0.47 7.68
CA PRO A 76 10.95 1.74 8.13
C PRO A 76 10.09 2.34 9.24
N ALA A 77 10.73 3.04 10.17
CA ALA A 77 10.02 3.87 11.13
C ALA A 77 9.32 5.01 10.38
N CYS A 78 8.02 5.15 10.57
CA CYS A 78 7.19 6.11 9.84
C CYS A 78 6.58 7.13 10.81
N LEU A 79 6.71 8.41 10.46
CA LEU A 79 6.10 9.51 11.19
C LEU A 79 5.45 10.48 10.19
N ALA A 80 4.18 10.80 10.40
CA ALA A 80 3.46 11.79 9.61
C ALA A 80 3.06 13.00 10.46
N VAL A 81 3.33 14.19 9.92
CA VAL A 81 3.00 15.48 10.51
C VAL A 81 1.97 16.18 9.62
N THR A 82 0.86 16.60 10.23
CA THR A 82 -0.27 17.20 9.51
C THR A 82 -0.79 18.43 10.25
N PRO A 83 -1.39 19.41 9.55
CA PRO A 83 -1.91 20.63 10.18
C PRO A 83 -3.07 20.34 11.15
N PHE A 84 -3.70 19.16 11.06
CA PHE A 84 -4.88 18.82 11.85
C PHE A 84 -4.55 18.10 13.16
N GLN A 85 -3.28 17.81 13.41
CA GLN A 85 -2.82 17.24 14.68
C GLN A 85 -2.76 18.32 15.76
N SER A 86 -3.06 17.91 17.00
CA SER A 86 -3.06 18.81 18.15
C SER A 86 -1.66 19.40 18.39
N GLY A 87 -1.57 20.72 18.54
CA GLY A 87 -0.32 21.42 18.83
C GLY A 87 0.61 21.63 17.63
N ILE A 88 0.24 21.16 16.43
CA ILE A 88 1.06 21.31 15.21
C ILE A 88 0.54 22.44 14.35
N GLY A 89 -0.73 22.38 13.94
CA GLY A 89 -1.32 23.41 13.08
C GLY A 89 -1.61 24.72 13.81
N GLN A 90 -1.25 25.82 13.16
CA GLN A 90 -1.57 27.19 13.58
C GLN A 90 -2.97 27.58 13.10
N GLY A 91 -3.63 28.50 13.80
CA GLY A 91 -4.99 28.96 13.45
C GLY A 91 -6.03 28.69 14.55
N ARG A 92 -7.29 29.04 14.26
CA ARG A 92 -8.41 28.96 15.21
C ARG A 92 -9.49 28.01 14.69
N GLY A 93 -10.11 27.27 15.62
CA GLY A 93 -11.21 26.36 15.29
C GLY A 93 -10.79 25.28 14.30
N HIS A 94 -11.58 25.14 13.23
CA HIS A 94 -11.41 24.11 12.21
C HIS A 94 -10.40 24.47 11.10
N GLN A 95 -10.07 25.75 10.94
CA GLN A 95 -9.10 26.23 9.97
C GLN A 95 -7.71 26.19 10.61
N ARG A 96 -6.95 25.15 10.26
CA ARG A 96 -5.58 24.93 10.71
C ARG A 96 -4.64 24.97 9.52
N PHE A 97 -3.51 25.62 9.71
CA PHE A 97 -2.50 25.87 8.70
C PHE A 97 -1.15 25.38 9.20
N LEU A 98 -0.32 24.91 8.29
CA LEU A 98 1.05 24.49 8.57
C LEU A 98 1.87 24.80 7.33
N SER A 99 2.71 25.82 7.42
CA SER A 99 3.58 26.19 6.31
C SER A 99 4.71 25.17 6.13
N ALA A 100 5.21 25.05 4.90
CA ALA A 100 6.29 24.11 4.55
C ALA A 100 7.54 24.20 5.46
N PRO A 101 8.08 25.37 5.83
CA PRO A 101 9.21 25.45 6.75
C PRO A 101 8.88 24.90 8.15
N ASN A 102 7.72 25.28 8.71
CA ASN A 102 7.27 24.81 10.03
C ASN A 102 7.04 23.29 10.04
N LEU A 103 6.54 22.72 8.94
CA LEU A 103 6.43 21.26 8.79
C LEU A 103 7.80 20.58 8.93
N LEU A 104 8.83 21.09 8.28
CA LEU A 104 10.19 20.55 8.38
C LEU A 104 10.76 20.68 9.80
N THR A 105 10.51 21.81 10.47
CA THR A 105 10.86 21.98 11.88
C THR A 105 10.19 20.92 12.76
N HIS A 106 8.89 20.70 12.61
CA HIS A 106 8.18 19.68 13.38
C HIS A 106 8.68 18.25 13.11
N LEU A 107 8.95 17.91 11.84
CA LEU A 107 9.53 16.61 11.48
C LEU A 107 10.94 16.44 12.08
N GLY A 108 11.79 17.46 11.96
CA GLY A 108 13.14 17.46 12.50
C GLY A 108 13.16 17.36 14.03
N ASP A 109 12.30 18.10 14.72
CA ASP A 109 12.22 18.04 16.18
C ASP A 109 11.74 16.68 16.68
N LYS A 110 10.86 16.01 15.93
CA LYS A 110 10.44 14.64 16.25
C LYS A 110 11.54 13.59 16.06
N LEU A 111 12.50 13.79 15.14
CA LEU A 111 13.67 12.91 15.02
C LEU A 111 14.54 12.91 16.28
N VAL A 112 14.56 14.02 17.01
CA VAL A 112 15.37 14.19 18.23
C VAL A 112 14.55 14.17 19.52
N ASP A 113 13.25 13.87 19.46
CA ASP A 113 12.35 13.83 20.61
C ASP A 113 12.70 12.70 21.58
N GLY A 114 13.46 13.03 22.63
CA GLY A 114 13.88 12.07 23.65
C GLY A 114 12.74 11.55 24.55
N ARG A 115 11.52 12.06 24.42
CA ARG A 115 10.34 11.55 25.15
C ARG A 115 9.65 10.41 24.40
N ASP A 116 9.99 10.21 23.12
CA ASP A 116 9.38 9.18 22.30
C ASP A 116 10.20 7.88 22.39
N PRO A 117 9.68 6.81 23.00
CA PRO A 117 10.39 5.54 23.10
C PRO A 117 10.55 4.83 21.75
N ALA A 118 9.77 5.22 20.73
CA ALA A 118 9.84 4.66 19.39
C ALA A 118 10.79 5.44 18.46
N ARG A 119 11.57 6.40 19.01
CA ARG A 119 12.48 7.22 18.21
C ARG A 119 13.56 6.36 17.53
N PRO A 120 13.85 6.61 16.23
CA PRO A 120 14.95 5.93 15.55
C PRO A 120 16.31 6.24 16.20
N SER A 121 17.22 5.27 16.17
CA SER A 121 18.57 5.37 16.74
C SER A 121 19.59 4.65 15.87
N GLY A 122 20.85 5.10 15.92
CA GLY A 122 21.93 4.57 15.08
C GLY A 122 22.11 5.38 13.79
N GLU A 123 22.99 4.88 12.92
CA GLU A 123 23.26 5.46 11.61
C GLU A 123 22.18 5.01 10.62
N LEU A 124 21.37 5.96 10.15
CA LEU A 124 20.18 5.69 9.36
C LEU A 124 20.09 6.64 8.16
N TYR A 125 19.19 6.30 7.24
CA TYR A 125 18.73 7.16 6.17
C TYR A 125 17.31 7.62 6.47
N ALA A 126 16.96 8.82 6.01
CA ALA A 126 15.62 9.38 6.11
C ALA A 126 15.11 9.80 4.73
N LEU A 127 13.94 9.28 4.35
CA LEU A 127 13.18 9.72 3.19
C LEU A 127 12.04 10.63 3.67
N ALA A 128 12.17 11.93 3.41
CA ALA A 128 11.17 12.94 3.73
C ALA A 128 10.32 13.26 2.50
N LEU A 129 9.00 13.33 2.70
CA LEU A 129 8.00 13.67 1.70
C LEU A 129 7.16 14.84 2.21
N MET A 130 6.97 15.85 1.38
CA MET A 130 6.15 17.03 1.64
C MET A 130 5.01 17.08 0.64
N PHE A 131 3.79 17.29 1.15
CA PHE A 131 2.59 17.59 0.38
C PHE A 131 2.32 19.08 0.52
N LEU A 132 2.44 19.81 -0.57
CA LEU A 132 2.40 21.28 -0.62
C LEU A 132 1.11 21.72 -1.31
N SER A 133 0.40 22.65 -0.70
CA SER A 133 -0.81 23.23 -1.29
C SER A 133 -1.10 24.61 -0.73
N THR A 134 -1.93 25.37 -1.46
CA THR A 134 -2.51 26.63 -0.99
C THR A 134 -4.01 26.49 -0.67
N ARG A 135 -4.62 25.37 -1.07
CA ARG A 135 -6.05 25.08 -0.90
C ARG A 135 -6.28 23.67 -0.36
N LEU A 136 -7.37 23.50 0.41
CA LEU A 136 -7.72 22.23 1.06
C LEU A 136 -8.12 21.12 0.08
N ASP A 137 -8.73 21.46 -1.05
CA ASP A 137 -9.06 20.50 -2.11
C ASP A 137 -7.80 19.94 -2.76
N GLN A 138 -6.85 20.80 -3.11
CA GLN A 138 -5.56 20.40 -3.68
C GLN A 138 -4.77 19.50 -2.71
N LEU A 139 -4.78 19.83 -1.41
CA LEU A 139 -4.17 18.98 -0.38
C LEU A 139 -4.86 17.62 -0.30
N ALA A 140 -6.19 17.59 -0.34
CA ALA A 140 -6.95 16.33 -0.27
C ALA A 140 -6.71 15.45 -1.50
N GLU A 141 -6.54 16.03 -2.68
CA GLU A 141 -6.23 15.31 -3.91
C GLU A 141 -4.80 14.74 -3.91
N SER A 142 -3.81 15.54 -3.50
CA SER A 142 -2.41 15.07 -3.42
C SER A 142 -2.25 13.95 -2.39
N LEU A 143 -2.87 14.09 -1.21
CA LEU A 143 -2.90 13.03 -0.20
C LEU A 143 -3.65 11.78 -0.69
N ALA A 144 -4.76 11.92 -1.41
CA ALA A 144 -5.51 10.78 -1.94
C ALA A 144 -4.70 9.96 -2.95
N ARG A 145 -3.97 10.62 -3.86
CA ARG A 145 -3.07 9.95 -4.81
C ARG A 145 -2.00 9.13 -4.09
N PHE A 146 -1.39 9.69 -3.05
CA PHE A 146 -0.40 8.98 -2.25
C PHE A 146 -0.99 7.85 -1.41
N ASN A 147 -2.09 8.10 -0.69
CA ASN A 147 -2.74 7.12 0.18
C ASN A 147 -3.30 5.92 -0.60
N ALA A 148 -3.58 6.06 -1.89
CA ALA A 148 -3.95 4.95 -2.76
C ALA A 148 -2.80 3.94 -2.95
N LEU A 149 -1.55 4.40 -2.89
CA LEU A 149 -0.34 3.58 -3.05
C LEU A 149 0.22 3.14 -1.69
N LEU A 150 0.36 4.09 -0.76
CA LEU A 150 0.91 3.86 0.58
C LEU A 150 -0.03 4.45 1.64
N PRO A 151 -0.98 3.65 2.19
CA PRO A 151 -1.97 4.16 3.14
C PRO A 151 -1.33 4.43 4.51
N VAL A 152 -0.93 5.68 4.76
CA VAL A 152 -0.45 6.13 6.08
C VAL A 152 -1.65 6.65 6.89
N PRO A 153 -1.99 6.07 8.05
CA PRO A 153 -3.22 6.40 8.78
C PRO A 153 -3.41 7.89 9.08
N ASP A 154 -2.33 8.59 9.45
CA ASP A 154 -2.36 10.02 9.72
C ASP A 154 -2.62 10.86 8.47
N LEU A 155 -2.02 10.48 7.34
CA LEU A 155 -2.28 11.14 6.06
C LEU A 155 -3.69 10.84 5.55
N MET A 156 -4.23 9.63 5.77
CA MET A 156 -5.63 9.31 5.45
C MET A 156 -6.61 10.13 6.30
N ARG A 157 -6.29 10.36 7.58
CA ARG A 157 -7.10 11.23 8.44
C ARG A 157 -7.03 12.68 7.95
N ALA A 158 -5.85 13.16 7.58
CA ALA A 158 -5.67 14.48 7.01
C ALA A 158 -6.39 14.66 5.67
N GLU A 159 -6.34 13.67 4.78
CA GLU A 159 -7.06 13.65 3.51
C GLU A 159 -8.57 13.81 3.72
N ARG A 160 -9.17 12.96 4.56
CA ARG A 160 -10.61 13.01 4.85
C ARG A 160 -10.99 14.35 5.48
N ARG A 161 -10.14 14.87 6.37
CA ARG A 161 -10.37 16.15 7.04
C ARG A 161 -10.29 17.32 6.05
N ALA A 162 -9.27 17.37 5.21
CA ALA A 162 -9.09 18.40 4.18
C ALA A 162 -10.26 18.38 3.19
N ARG A 163 -10.66 17.20 2.71
CA ARG A 163 -11.82 17.04 1.82
C ARG A 163 -13.12 17.52 2.46
N HIS A 164 -13.34 17.15 3.72
CA HIS A 164 -14.52 17.59 4.46
C HIS A 164 -14.56 19.10 4.65
N LEU A 165 -13.44 19.73 5.01
CA LEU A 165 -13.36 21.18 5.17
C LEU A 165 -13.55 21.93 3.86
N SER A 166 -12.93 21.46 2.77
CA SER A 166 -13.15 22.01 1.43
C SER A 166 -14.62 21.93 1.02
N ARG A 167 -15.27 20.79 1.28
CA ARG A 167 -16.71 20.63 1.04
C ARG A 167 -17.56 21.61 1.87
N LEU A 168 -17.25 21.77 3.15
CA LEU A 168 -17.96 22.70 4.03
C LEU A 168 -17.80 24.16 3.56
N GLU A 169 -16.64 24.53 3.03
CA GLU A 169 -16.43 25.86 2.45
C GLU A 169 -17.28 26.09 1.20
N ALA A 170 -17.42 25.08 0.34
CA ALA A 170 -18.26 25.14 -0.86
C ALA A 170 -19.76 25.13 -0.52
N GLU A 171 -20.19 24.33 0.46
CA GLU A 171 -21.59 24.14 0.85
C GLU A 171 -22.06 25.15 1.92
N LYS A 172 -21.22 26.10 2.36
CA LYS A 172 -21.52 27.02 3.48
C LYS A 172 -22.85 27.77 3.35
N TRP A 173 -23.25 28.07 2.11
CA TRP A 173 -24.48 28.80 1.79
C TRP A 173 -25.64 27.90 1.36
N VAL A 174 -25.44 26.58 1.37
CA VAL A 174 -26.47 25.60 1.04
C VAL A 174 -27.21 25.25 2.32
N ILE A 175 -28.46 25.71 2.43
CA ILE A 175 -29.36 25.24 3.49
C ILE A 175 -29.76 23.81 3.11
N ALA A 176 -29.19 22.83 3.81
CA ALA A 176 -29.55 21.45 3.62
C ALA A 176 -30.99 21.22 4.11
N ASP A 177 -31.85 20.68 3.24
CA ASP A 177 -33.16 20.18 3.64
C ASP A 177 -32.97 18.90 4.47
N ALA A 178 -33.09 19.04 5.79
CA ALA A 178 -32.95 17.93 6.71
C ALA A 178 -34.29 17.23 6.90
N GLY A 179 -34.51 16.17 6.12
CA GLY A 179 -35.65 15.27 6.37
C GLY A 179 -35.66 14.72 7.81
N PRO A 180 -36.84 14.33 8.34
CA PRO A 180 -37.01 13.94 9.73
C PRO A 180 -36.06 12.79 10.11
N LEU A 181 -35.34 12.97 11.22
CA LEU A 181 -34.52 11.95 11.86
C LEU A 181 -35.34 11.25 12.96
N PRO A 182 -35.12 9.96 13.27
CA PRO A 182 -34.09 9.06 12.72
C PRO A 182 -34.45 8.48 11.35
N ARG A 183 -33.43 8.18 10.53
CA ARG A 183 -33.60 7.51 9.23
C ARG A 183 -33.67 6.00 9.41
N TRP A 184 -34.48 5.33 8.60
CA TRP A 184 -34.40 3.88 8.43
C TRP A 184 -32.98 3.49 8.03
N GLN A 185 -32.39 2.52 8.72
CA GLN A 185 -31.08 1.96 8.39
C GLN A 185 -31.21 0.47 8.10
N ARG A 186 -30.38 -0.02 7.18
CA ARG A 186 -30.24 -1.46 6.98
C ARG A 186 -29.52 -2.05 8.18
N LEU A 187 -30.15 -2.98 8.89
CA LEU A 187 -29.48 -3.77 9.92
C LEU A 187 -28.52 -4.74 9.21
N PRO A 188 -27.20 -4.65 9.40
CA PRO A 188 -26.25 -5.55 8.76
C PRO A 188 -26.31 -6.90 9.47
N LEU A 189 -27.30 -7.72 9.13
CA LEU A 189 -27.53 -9.05 9.72
C LEU A 189 -26.28 -9.90 9.65
N GLU A 190 -25.41 -9.74 8.65
CA GLU A 190 -24.15 -10.47 8.55
C GLU A 190 -23.16 -10.21 9.70
N ARG A 191 -23.36 -9.14 10.49
CA ARG A 191 -22.54 -8.81 11.66
C ARG A 191 -23.11 -9.39 12.96
N CYS A 192 -24.39 -9.73 12.99
CA CYS A 192 -25.01 -10.33 14.16
C CYS A 192 -24.42 -11.74 14.38
N THR A 193 -24.10 -12.06 15.64
CA THR A 193 -23.44 -13.33 16.01
C THR A 193 -24.32 -14.53 15.69
N LEU A 194 -25.63 -14.42 15.94
CA LEU A 194 -26.63 -15.46 15.69
C LEU A 194 -26.75 -15.81 14.20
N THR A 195 -26.92 -14.83 13.34
CA THR A 195 -27.04 -15.01 11.88
C THR A 195 -25.73 -15.47 11.25
N LYS A 196 -24.56 -15.07 11.77
CA LYS A 196 -23.27 -15.65 11.36
C LYS A 196 -23.21 -17.15 11.68
N ALA A 197 -23.58 -17.53 12.91
CA ALA A 197 -23.59 -18.93 13.32
C ALA A 197 -24.59 -19.74 12.47
N ALA A 198 -25.80 -19.23 12.27
CA ALA A 198 -26.83 -19.85 11.44
C ALA A 198 -26.37 -19.99 9.98
N LYS A 199 -25.83 -18.93 9.37
CA LYS A 199 -25.29 -18.96 8.00
C LYS A 199 -24.19 -20.01 7.86
N ARG A 200 -23.30 -20.13 8.85
CA ARG A 200 -22.21 -21.12 8.83
C ARG A 200 -22.74 -22.55 8.93
N ALA A 201 -23.74 -22.79 9.79
CA ALA A 201 -24.39 -24.10 9.91
C ALA A 201 -25.14 -24.49 8.64
N MET A 202 -25.95 -23.57 8.08
CA MET A 202 -26.70 -23.78 6.83
C MET A 202 -25.77 -23.98 5.63
N ALA A 203 -24.71 -23.17 5.51
CA ALA A 203 -23.71 -23.33 4.47
C ALA A 203 -22.95 -24.67 4.60
N GLY A 204 -22.71 -25.15 5.82
CA GLY A 204 -22.15 -26.47 6.06
C GLY A 204 -23.07 -27.60 5.58
N GLN A 205 -24.37 -27.50 5.87
CA GLN A 205 -25.36 -28.47 5.37
C GLN A 205 -25.47 -28.45 3.83
N LEU A 206 -25.48 -27.25 3.23
CA LEU A 206 -25.46 -27.09 1.78
C LEU A 206 -24.20 -27.70 1.16
N ALA A 207 -23.02 -27.44 1.72
CA ALA A 207 -21.77 -28.01 1.22
C ALA A 207 -21.75 -29.56 1.29
N VAL A 208 -22.33 -30.15 2.33
CA VAL A 208 -22.49 -31.61 2.45
C VAL A 208 -23.40 -32.14 1.34
N LEU A 209 -24.54 -31.47 1.08
CA LEU A 209 -25.46 -31.86 0.00
C LEU A 209 -24.82 -31.67 -1.38
N GLU A 210 -24.10 -30.57 -1.60
CA GLU A 210 -23.33 -30.31 -2.82
C GLU A 210 -22.24 -31.38 -3.03
N SER A 211 -21.60 -31.85 -1.97
CA SER A 211 -20.62 -32.94 -2.03
C SER A 211 -21.24 -34.29 -2.42
N TYR A 212 -22.49 -34.56 -2.03
CA TYR A 212 -23.19 -35.78 -2.45
C TYR A 212 -23.79 -35.65 -3.85
N ALA A 213 -24.16 -34.44 -4.27
CA ALA A 213 -24.69 -34.17 -5.61
C ALA A 213 -23.58 -34.05 -6.67
N ALA A 214 -22.33 -33.84 -6.25
CA ALA A 214 -21.16 -33.93 -7.11
C ALA A 214 -20.88 -35.40 -7.44
N ASP A 215 -21.65 -35.94 -8.40
CA ASP A 215 -21.37 -37.22 -9.05
C ASP A 215 -20.16 -37.03 -10.00
N SER A 216 -19.00 -36.69 -9.43
CA SER A 216 -17.76 -36.42 -10.15
C SER A 216 -16.72 -37.49 -9.86
N SER A 217 -15.98 -37.88 -10.91
CA SER A 217 -14.84 -38.78 -10.73
C SER A 217 -13.69 -38.02 -10.05
N PRO A 218 -12.88 -38.68 -9.20
CA PRO A 218 -11.69 -38.04 -8.61
C PRO A 218 -10.75 -37.41 -9.64
N MET A 219 -10.72 -37.95 -10.87
CA MET A 219 -9.95 -37.40 -11.99
C MET A 219 -10.54 -36.07 -12.49
N ALA A 220 -11.87 -35.97 -12.59
CA ALA A 220 -12.56 -34.74 -12.96
C ALA A 220 -12.33 -33.63 -11.90
N ASP A 221 -12.32 -33.99 -10.62
CA ASP A 221 -12.04 -33.04 -9.53
C ASP A 221 -10.60 -32.51 -9.56
N LEU A 222 -9.63 -33.38 -9.84
CA LEU A 222 -8.22 -32.99 -9.99
C LEU A 222 -8.01 -32.10 -11.23
N ALA A 223 -8.67 -32.41 -12.35
CA ALA A 223 -8.65 -31.57 -13.54
C ALA A 223 -9.27 -30.19 -13.26
N ALA A 224 -10.42 -30.14 -12.56
CA ALA A 224 -11.05 -28.90 -12.13
C ALA A 224 -10.16 -28.10 -11.16
N LEU A 225 -9.46 -28.76 -10.24
CA LEU A 225 -8.51 -28.12 -9.34
C LEU A 225 -7.31 -27.54 -10.09
N ALA A 226 -6.74 -28.26 -11.06
CA ALA A 226 -5.65 -27.78 -11.89
C ALA A 226 -6.08 -26.54 -12.71
N SER A 227 -7.30 -26.56 -13.25
CA SER A 227 -7.89 -25.43 -13.97
C SER A 227 -8.09 -24.20 -13.05
N ARG A 228 -8.62 -24.40 -11.83
CA ARG A 228 -8.73 -23.32 -10.82
C ARG A 228 -7.39 -22.72 -10.43
N LYS A 229 -6.34 -23.54 -10.29
CA LYS A 229 -4.97 -23.07 -10.01
C LYS A 229 -4.44 -22.19 -11.15
N SER A 230 -4.64 -22.61 -12.41
CA SER A 230 -4.26 -21.81 -13.58
C SER A 230 -5.01 -20.48 -13.61
N ALA A 231 -6.33 -20.48 -13.40
CA ALA A 231 -7.14 -19.26 -13.38
C ALA A 231 -6.71 -18.30 -12.25
N GLN A 232 -6.39 -18.83 -11.07
CA GLN A 232 -5.86 -18.04 -9.96
C GLN A 232 -4.50 -17.42 -10.27
N GLN A 233 -3.61 -18.17 -10.93
CA GLN A 233 -2.30 -17.65 -11.35
C GLN A 233 -2.46 -16.51 -12.36
N GLN A 234 -3.26 -16.71 -13.41
CA GLN A 234 -3.57 -15.67 -14.40
C GLN A 234 -4.18 -14.42 -13.76
N GLY A 235 -5.09 -14.60 -12.79
CA GLY A 235 -5.68 -13.48 -12.05
C GLY A 235 -4.65 -12.67 -11.27
N ARG A 236 -3.69 -13.33 -10.61
CA ARG A 236 -2.59 -12.66 -9.88
C ARG A 236 -1.62 -11.95 -10.82
N ASP A 237 -1.28 -12.58 -11.94
CA ASP A 237 -0.38 -11.98 -12.93
C ASP A 237 -1.02 -10.73 -13.57
N ARG A 238 -2.34 -10.77 -13.86
CA ARG A 238 -3.10 -9.59 -14.29
C ARG A 238 -3.11 -8.48 -13.25
N GLN A 239 -3.36 -8.80 -11.98
CA GLN A 239 -3.33 -7.79 -10.91
C GLN A 239 -1.97 -7.09 -10.83
N LEU A 240 -0.89 -7.85 -10.97
CA LEU A 240 0.45 -7.29 -10.97
C LEU A 240 0.70 -6.40 -12.21
N SER A 241 0.31 -6.85 -13.41
CA SER A 241 0.47 -6.05 -14.62
C SER A 241 -0.36 -4.77 -14.58
N ASP A 242 -1.57 -4.82 -14.02
CA ASP A 242 -2.45 -3.66 -13.87
C ASP A 242 -1.82 -2.62 -12.92
N LEU A 243 -1.18 -3.07 -11.82
CA LEU A 243 -0.44 -2.19 -10.91
C LEU A 243 0.78 -1.54 -11.58
N GLN A 244 1.53 -2.32 -12.37
CA GLN A 244 2.66 -1.79 -13.14
C GLN A 244 2.20 -0.76 -14.18
N ALA A 245 1.12 -1.06 -14.91
CA ALA A 245 0.56 -0.17 -15.92
C ALA A 245 0.04 1.15 -15.31
N LEU A 246 -0.59 1.09 -14.14
CA LEU A 246 -1.05 2.28 -13.42
C LEU A 246 0.11 3.24 -13.08
N LEU A 247 1.30 2.71 -12.83
CA LEU A 247 2.48 3.47 -12.43
C LEU A 247 3.46 3.77 -13.59
N ALA A 248 3.27 3.18 -14.77
CA ALA A 248 4.16 3.32 -15.93
C ALA A 248 4.13 4.73 -16.58
N GLY A 249 3.10 5.53 -16.29
CA GLY A 249 2.88 6.86 -16.86
C GLY A 249 2.91 8.02 -15.85
N GLY A 250 3.56 7.84 -14.69
CA GLY A 250 3.60 8.84 -13.64
C GLY A 250 4.11 10.19 -14.14
N SER A 251 3.29 11.24 -14.03
CA SER A 251 3.72 12.63 -14.22
C SER A 251 4.31 13.18 -12.94
N ALA A 252 5.34 14.03 -13.04
CA ALA A 252 5.90 14.73 -11.88
C ALA A 252 4.80 15.56 -11.18
N ASP A 253 4.53 15.24 -9.91
CA ASP A 253 3.58 15.98 -9.08
C ASP A 253 4.32 17.14 -8.41
N ILE A 254 4.06 18.35 -8.89
CA ILE A 254 4.69 19.58 -8.36
C ILE A 254 4.26 19.83 -6.90
N GLY A 255 3.10 19.29 -6.50
CA GLY A 255 2.56 19.40 -5.15
C GLY A 255 3.15 18.38 -4.16
N ILE A 256 3.97 17.43 -4.62
CA ILE A 256 4.65 16.47 -3.74
C ILE A 256 6.16 16.58 -3.96
N ARG A 257 6.93 16.82 -2.89
CA ARG A 257 8.39 16.86 -2.96
C ARG A 257 9.01 15.81 -2.06
N ALA A 258 10.03 15.13 -2.54
CA ALA A 258 10.79 14.15 -1.79
C ALA A 258 12.23 14.61 -1.58
N ARG A 259 12.84 14.08 -0.53
CA ARG A 259 14.27 14.22 -0.28
C ARG A 259 14.77 13.01 0.52
N LEU A 260 15.84 12.40 0.03
CA LEU A 260 16.62 11.41 0.77
C LEU A 260 17.76 12.10 1.53
N ILE A 261 17.96 11.72 2.78
CA ILE A 261 18.95 12.28 3.69
C ILE A 261 19.68 11.13 4.37
N GLY A 262 20.99 11.27 4.57
CA GLY A 262 21.83 10.28 5.25
C GLY A 262 23.06 9.88 4.43
N PRO A 263 23.87 8.96 4.95
CA PRO A 263 23.72 8.33 6.26
C PRO A 263 23.99 9.32 7.41
N GLY A 264 23.38 9.09 8.59
CA GLY A 264 23.68 9.87 9.79
C GLY A 264 22.84 9.50 11.01
N ASP A 265 23.23 10.01 12.18
CA ASP A 265 22.45 9.90 13.42
C ASP A 265 21.20 10.82 13.40
N PRO A 266 20.23 10.66 14.33
CA PRO A 266 19.01 11.47 14.30
C PRO A 266 19.23 13.00 14.38
N LEU A 267 20.34 13.45 15.00
CA LEU A 267 20.67 14.87 15.08
C LEU A 267 21.23 15.38 13.75
N GLN A 268 22.10 14.60 13.11
CA GLN A 268 22.64 14.87 11.78
C GLN A 268 21.52 14.85 10.74
N LEU A 269 20.62 13.88 10.80
CA LEU A 269 19.44 13.80 9.93
C LEU A 269 18.53 15.02 10.10
N ARG A 270 18.32 15.49 11.35
CA ARG A 270 17.58 16.74 11.61
C ARG A 270 18.25 17.95 10.97
N SER A 271 19.56 18.14 11.18
CA SER A 271 20.29 19.26 10.59
C SER A 271 20.21 19.22 9.07
N ALA A 272 20.47 18.07 8.46
CA ALA A 272 20.42 17.88 7.02
C ALA A 272 19.00 18.03 6.45
N LEU A 273 17.94 17.75 7.22
CA LEU A 273 16.54 18.00 6.83
C LEU A 273 16.24 19.50 6.73
N LEU A 274 16.77 20.28 7.66
CA LEU A 274 16.56 21.74 7.74
C LEU A 274 17.50 22.53 6.81
N GLU A 275 18.63 21.94 6.41
CA GLU A 275 19.56 22.54 5.46
C GLU A 275 19.05 22.48 4.02
N GLY A 276 19.14 23.57 3.26
CA GLY A 276 18.87 23.62 1.82
C GLY A 276 17.68 24.52 1.45
N ASP A 277 17.41 24.61 0.15
CA ASP A 277 16.34 25.44 -0.40
C ASP A 277 14.99 24.70 -0.36
N ALA A 278 14.35 24.74 0.79
CA ALA A 278 13.03 24.17 1.01
C ALA A 278 11.93 25.13 0.51
N PRO A 279 10.76 24.61 0.08
CA PRO A 279 9.59 25.45 -0.22
C PRO A 279 9.26 26.38 0.96
N GLY A 280 8.95 27.63 0.66
CA GLY A 280 8.79 28.68 1.67
C GLY A 280 7.38 28.75 2.27
N HIS A 281 7.10 29.87 2.92
CA HIS A 281 5.82 30.12 3.57
C HIS A 281 4.66 30.37 2.60
N GLU A 282 4.91 30.43 1.29
CA GLU A 282 3.87 30.51 0.26
C GLU A 282 2.94 29.28 0.26
N TRP A 283 3.43 28.13 0.76
CA TRP A 283 2.64 26.90 0.90
C TRP A 283 2.03 26.82 2.30
N VAL A 284 0.91 27.53 2.50
CA VAL A 284 0.24 27.70 3.80
C VAL A 284 -0.40 26.40 4.33
N LEU A 285 -0.71 25.45 3.43
CA LEU A 285 -1.29 24.15 3.75
C LEU A 285 -0.35 23.02 3.33
N SER A 286 0.48 22.59 4.28
CA SER A 286 1.43 21.50 4.07
C SER A 286 1.20 20.33 5.03
N ALA A 287 1.41 19.11 4.54
CA ALA A 287 1.53 17.90 5.35
C ALA A 287 2.81 17.17 4.95
N GLY A 288 3.34 16.31 5.80
CA GLY A 288 4.55 15.57 5.48
C GLY A 288 4.64 14.23 6.17
N VAL A 289 5.47 13.37 5.61
CA VAL A 289 5.83 12.08 6.19
C VAL A 289 7.34 11.89 6.08
N ILE A 290 7.93 11.31 7.11
CA ILE A 290 9.33 10.89 7.12
C ILE A 290 9.39 9.40 7.41
N LEU A 291 10.15 8.69 6.57
CA LEU A 291 10.46 7.28 6.71
C LEU A 291 11.93 7.17 7.07
N VAL A 292 12.25 6.49 8.17
CA VAL A 292 13.62 6.35 8.68
C VAL A 292 13.97 4.88 8.77
N GLY A 293 15.11 4.49 8.21
CA GLY A 293 15.54 3.10 8.15
C GLY A 293 16.92 2.94 7.50
N SER A 294 17.28 1.69 7.21
CA SER A 294 18.42 1.39 6.34
C SER A 294 18.15 1.88 4.91
N LEU A 295 19.20 2.01 4.10
CA LEU A 295 19.03 2.37 2.69
C LEU A 295 18.22 1.30 1.93
N ASP A 296 18.44 0.02 2.25
CA ASP A 296 17.77 -1.11 1.61
C ASP A 296 16.29 -1.20 2.01
N GLY A 297 15.97 -1.00 3.28
CA GLY A 297 14.57 -0.96 3.76
C GLY A 297 13.77 0.23 3.20
N LEU A 298 14.46 1.31 2.80
CA LEU A 298 13.83 2.45 2.12
C LEU A 298 13.80 2.30 0.59
N ALA A 299 14.49 1.33 -0.01
CA ALA A 299 14.70 1.25 -1.45
C ALA A 299 13.38 1.20 -2.25
N PHE A 300 12.40 0.41 -1.79
CA PHE A 300 11.10 0.30 -2.44
C PHE A 300 10.37 1.64 -2.49
N VAL A 301 10.24 2.33 -1.35
CA VAL A 301 9.52 3.61 -1.29
C VAL A 301 10.31 4.73 -1.96
N ARG A 302 11.65 4.70 -1.88
CA ARG A 302 12.53 5.64 -2.56
C ARG A 302 12.31 5.60 -4.08
N GLU A 303 12.36 4.40 -4.65
CA GLU A 303 12.18 4.25 -6.10
C GLU A 303 10.74 4.55 -6.52
N LEU A 304 9.76 4.18 -5.69
CA LEU A 304 8.34 4.50 -5.87
C LEU A 304 8.12 6.01 -6.04
N VAL A 305 8.80 6.85 -5.25
CA VAL A 305 8.65 8.32 -5.31
C VAL A 305 9.56 8.99 -6.33
N GLY A 306 10.35 8.23 -7.09
CA GLY A 306 11.18 8.77 -8.15
C GLY A 306 12.63 9.07 -7.78
N LEU A 307 13.11 8.58 -6.63
CA LEU A 307 14.48 8.76 -6.14
C LEU A 307 15.35 7.52 -6.30
#